data_AF-A0A355SJP6-F1
#
_entry.id   AF-A0A355SJP6-F1
#
_cell.length_a   1.000
_cell.length_b   1.000
_cell.length_c   1.000
_cell.angle_alpha   90.00
_cell.angle_beta   90.00
_cell.angle_gamma   90.00
#
_symmetry.space_group_name_H-M   'P 1'
#
loop_
_entity.id
_entity.type
_entity.pdbx_description
1 polymer ?
#
loop_
_entity_poly.entity_id
_entity_poly.type
_entity_poly.pdbx_seq_one_letter_code
_entity_poly.pdbx_strand_id
1 'polypeptide(L)'
;MDLENRGEKIEVVMTARDTYDRLSVKDDVVFKEDTSETERNIINIYDDIKYQEIVGFGGAFTEAASTTLDKLTGDKRDEVLNAYFNPKAGIGYTLCRTHINSCDFSLGNYSYDDTDGDTELENFSIGRDEKSLIPFIKDAADVEGSRFKLFASPWSPPAWMKTNGMMNYGGKLKGEYYETWAKYIAKYIKS
;
A
#
# COMPACT_ATOMS: atom_id res chain seq x y z
N MET A 1 -8.76 -15.42 33.78
CA MET A 1 -8.07 -14.18 33.36
C MET A 1 -7.04 -13.88 34.43
N ASP A 2 -5.76 -13.77 34.05
CA ASP A 2 -4.70 -13.49 35.01
C ASP A 2 -4.98 -12.19 35.77
N LEU A 3 -4.78 -12.21 37.08
CA LEU A 3 -5.00 -11.08 37.99
C LEU A 3 -4.08 -9.88 37.67
N GLU A 4 -3.11 -10.07 36.77
CA GLU A 4 -2.04 -9.12 36.45
C GLU A 4 -2.54 -7.86 35.73
N ASN A 5 -3.66 -7.92 34.99
CA ASN A 5 -4.12 -6.79 34.17
C ASN A 5 -5.24 -5.95 34.82
N ARG A 6 -5.53 -6.16 36.12
CA ARG A 6 -6.59 -5.38 36.80
C ARG A 6 -6.22 -3.90 36.86
N GLY A 7 -7.12 -3.05 36.35
CA GLY A 7 -6.93 -1.61 36.31
C GLY A 7 -6.10 -1.12 35.12
N GLU A 8 -5.62 -2.01 34.25
CA GLU A 8 -5.10 -1.59 32.95
C GLU A 8 -6.22 -0.99 32.10
N LYS A 9 -5.87 0.10 31.42
CA LYS A 9 -6.78 0.87 30.57
C LYS A 9 -6.71 0.34 29.15
N ILE A 10 -7.88 0.20 28.56
CA ILE A 10 -8.09 -0.17 27.17
C ILE A 10 -8.56 1.09 26.46
N GLU A 11 -7.75 1.55 25.49
CA GLU A 11 -8.15 2.63 24.60
C GLU A 11 -9.24 2.11 23.65
N VAL A 12 -10.31 2.90 23.50
CA VAL A 12 -11.42 2.59 22.60
C VAL A 12 -11.47 3.63 21.50
N VAL A 13 -11.31 3.19 20.25
CA VAL A 13 -11.43 4.05 19.06
C VAL A 13 -12.68 3.67 18.28
N MET A 14 -13.53 4.65 17.97
CA MET A 14 -14.83 4.43 17.35
C MET A 14 -15.01 5.22 16.05
N THR A 15 -15.58 4.53 15.06
CA THR A 15 -16.19 5.16 13.87
C THR A 15 -17.61 4.63 13.75
N ALA A 16 -18.60 5.53 13.71
CA ALA A 16 -20.01 5.15 13.68
C ALA A 16 -20.79 5.93 12.62
N ARG A 17 -21.58 5.20 11.83
CA ARG A 17 -22.48 5.77 10.83
C ARG A 17 -23.51 6.68 11.50
N ASP A 18 -23.90 7.75 10.81
CA ASP A 18 -24.92 8.72 11.27
C ASP A 18 -24.56 9.43 12.59
N THR A 19 -23.28 9.42 12.94
CA THR A 19 -22.69 10.21 14.03
C THR A 19 -21.52 11.06 13.49
N TYR A 20 -20.96 11.91 14.36
CA TYR A 20 -19.71 12.62 14.09
C TYR A 20 -18.45 11.81 14.40
N ASP A 21 -18.58 10.56 14.87
CA ASP A 21 -17.43 9.77 15.27
C ASP A 21 -16.62 9.24 14.08
N ARG A 22 -15.37 9.67 13.98
CA ARG A 22 -14.41 9.32 12.92
C ARG A 22 -13.06 9.09 13.55
N LEU A 23 -12.72 7.82 13.77
CA LEU A 23 -11.54 7.43 14.57
C LEU A 23 -11.47 8.18 15.91
N SER A 24 -12.64 8.43 16.51
CA SER A 24 -12.74 9.18 17.76
C SER A 24 -12.27 8.30 18.91
N VAL A 25 -11.32 8.80 19.70
CA VAL A 25 -10.97 8.21 20.99
C VAL A 25 -12.16 8.40 21.95
N LYS A 26 -12.55 7.33 22.63
CA LYS A 26 -13.62 7.29 23.63
C LYS A 26 -13.03 7.15 25.02
N ASP A 27 -13.90 7.25 26.03
CA ASP A 27 -13.49 7.01 27.42
C ASP A 27 -12.84 5.62 27.54
N ASP A 28 -11.69 5.59 28.23
CA ASP A 28 -10.99 4.34 28.51
C ASP A 28 -11.93 3.38 29.24
N VAL A 29 -11.91 2.12 28.82
CA VAL A 29 -12.52 1.04 29.60
C VAL A 29 -11.43 0.32 30.37
N VAL A 30 -11.77 -0.24 31.53
CA VAL A 30 -10.82 -0.92 32.40
C VAL A 30 -11.18 -2.38 32.52
N PHE A 31 -10.17 -3.25 32.60
CA PHE A 31 -10.41 -4.65 32.93
C PHE A 31 -11.03 -4.77 34.32
N LYS A 32 -12.06 -5.61 34.43
CA LYS A 32 -12.80 -5.87 35.65
C LYS A 32 -12.88 -7.36 35.89
N GLU A 33 -12.97 -7.73 37.16
CA GLU A 33 -13.32 -9.09 37.56
C GLU A 33 -14.76 -9.39 37.12
N ASP A 34 -14.96 -10.54 36.49
CA ASP A 34 -16.30 -11.03 36.21
C ASP A 34 -16.91 -11.65 37.47
N THR A 35 -17.53 -10.80 38.29
CA THR A 35 -18.25 -11.23 39.49
C THR A 35 -19.68 -11.69 39.19
N SER A 36 -20.14 -11.55 37.93
CA SER A 36 -21.53 -11.76 37.54
C SER A 36 -21.78 -13.12 36.90
N GLU A 37 -20.73 -13.79 36.44
CA GLU A 37 -20.76 -15.07 35.71
C GLU A 37 -21.75 -15.02 34.53
N THR A 38 -21.89 -13.85 33.88
CA THR A 38 -22.88 -13.67 32.81
C THR A 38 -22.34 -14.24 31.49
N GLU A 39 -22.92 -15.35 31.04
CA GLU A 39 -22.45 -16.03 29.81
C GLU A 39 -23.00 -15.45 28.50
N ARG A 40 -23.91 -14.47 28.54
CA ARG A 40 -24.51 -13.87 27.34
C ARG A 40 -23.73 -12.65 26.86
N ASN A 41 -23.53 -12.55 25.54
CA ASN A 41 -22.88 -11.43 24.84
C ASN A 41 -21.39 -11.24 25.17
N ILE A 42 -20.66 -12.33 25.39
CA ILE A 42 -19.22 -12.33 25.66
C ILE A 42 -18.43 -12.74 24.41
N ILE A 43 -17.24 -12.16 24.25
CA ILE A 43 -16.23 -12.59 23.28
C ILE A 43 -15.01 -13.04 24.09
N ASN A 44 -14.64 -14.32 23.96
CA ASN A 44 -13.49 -14.88 24.64
C ASN A 44 -12.26 -14.80 23.74
N ILE A 45 -11.13 -14.37 24.32
CA ILE A 45 -9.82 -14.32 23.66
C ILE A 45 -8.94 -15.41 24.29
N TYR A 46 -8.37 -16.26 23.45
CA TYR A 46 -7.46 -17.35 23.84
C TYR A 46 -6.08 -17.04 23.24
N ASP A 47 -5.12 -16.65 24.06
CA ASP A 47 -3.78 -16.19 23.64
C ASP A 47 -2.79 -17.34 23.34
N ASP A 48 -3.15 -18.56 23.71
CA ASP A 48 -2.48 -19.81 23.37
C ASP A 48 -2.82 -20.30 21.95
N ILE A 49 -3.94 -19.84 21.38
CA ILE A 49 -4.36 -20.16 20.01
C ILE A 49 -3.83 -19.10 19.04
N LYS A 50 -2.88 -19.49 18.18
CA LYS A 50 -2.24 -18.60 17.21
C LYS A 50 -2.64 -18.91 15.76
N TYR A 51 -2.70 -17.86 14.95
CA TYR A 51 -2.97 -17.93 13.50
C TYR A 51 -1.85 -17.26 12.69
N GLN A 52 -2.18 -16.66 11.54
CA GLN A 52 -1.22 -15.98 10.69
C GLN A 52 -0.64 -14.72 11.32
N GLU A 53 0.59 -14.38 10.94
CA GLU A 53 1.17 -13.07 11.18
C GLU A 53 0.60 -12.04 10.20
N ILE A 54 0.30 -10.84 10.68
CA ILE A 54 -0.20 -9.75 9.86
C ILE A 54 0.99 -8.95 9.31
N VAL A 55 1.14 -8.94 7.98
CA VAL A 55 2.24 -8.24 7.30
C VAL A 55 2.10 -6.72 7.37
N GLY A 56 0.87 -6.21 7.29
CA GLY A 56 0.56 -4.79 7.39
C GLY A 56 -0.72 -4.40 6.65
N PHE A 57 -1.02 -3.10 6.68
CA PHE A 57 -2.15 -2.48 6.00
C PHE A 57 -1.67 -1.20 5.29
N GLY A 58 -2.31 -0.84 4.18
CA GLY A 58 -2.02 0.42 3.51
C GLY A 58 -2.70 0.57 2.16
N GLY A 59 -2.05 1.31 1.25
CA GLY A 59 -2.61 1.74 -0.04
C GLY A 59 -1.66 1.57 -1.21
N ALA A 60 -2.10 2.03 -2.39
CA ALA A 60 -1.32 1.96 -3.62
C ALA A 60 -0.83 3.35 -4.06
N PHE A 61 0.47 3.45 -4.34
CA PHE A 61 1.09 4.56 -5.05
C PHE A 61 0.81 4.39 -6.55
N THR A 62 -0.23 5.05 -7.04
CA THR A 62 -0.56 5.11 -8.47
C THR A 62 -0.23 6.48 -9.05
N GLU A 63 0.01 6.56 -10.36
CA GLU A 63 0.26 7.84 -11.02
C GLU A 63 -0.93 8.82 -10.86
N ALA A 64 -2.16 8.32 -10.86
CA ALA A 64 -3.35 9.13 -10.52
C ALA A 64 -3.33 9.65 -9.08
N ALA A 65 -2.90 8.84 -8.10
CA ALA A 65 -2.76 9.28 -6.72
C ALA A 65 -1.68 10.35 -6.57
N SER A 66 -0.50 10.15 -7.19
CA SER A 66 0.56 11.17 -7.25
C SER A 66 0.05 12.46 -7.87
N THR A 67 -0.54 12.38 -9.07
CA THR A 67 -1.06 13.55 -9.80
C THR A 67 -2.13 14.31 -9.02
N THR A 68 -2.94 13.59 -8.24
CA THR A 68 -3.96 14.21 -7.39
C THR A 68 -3.33 14.91 -6.19
N LEU A 69 -2.37 14.27 -5.55
CA LEU A 69 -1.63 14.82 -4.42
C LEU A 69 -0.84 16.08 -4.83
N ASP A 70 -0.22 16.06 -6.01
CA ASP A 70 0.59 17.17 -6.54
C ASP A 70 -0.24 18.42 -6.91
N LYS A 71 -1.58 18.33 -6.92
CA LYS A 71 -2.47 19.49 -7.09
C LYS A 71 -2.73 20.26 -5.79
N LEU A 72 -2.35 19.70 -4.65
CA LEU A 72 -2.50 20.35 -3.35
C LEU A 72 -1.38 21.37 -3.12
N THR A 73 -1.61 22.30 -2.21
CA THR A 73 -0.53 23.13 -1.65
C THR A 73 0.39 22.25 -0.80
N GLY A 74 1.63 22.72 -0.55
CA GLY A 74 2.61 22.00 0.29
C GLY A 74 2.02 21.58 1.64
N ASP A 75 1.45 22.52 2.39
CA ASP A 75 0.84 22.23 3.70
C ASP A 75 -0.26 21.15 3.65
N LYS A 76 -1.10 21.15 2.60
CA LYS A 76 -2.17 20.17 2.45
C LYS A 76 -1.67 18.81 1.98
N ARG A 77 -0.62 18.80 1.17
CA ARG A 77 0.09 17.58 0.80
C ARG A 77 0.72 16.92 2.03
N ASP A 78 1.39 17.71 2.87
CA ASP A 78 2.02 17.23 4.10
C ASP A 78 0.98 16.72 5.11
N GLU A 79 -0.18 17.38 5.22
CA GLU A 79 -1.31 16.92 6.04
C GLU A 79 -1.79 15.53 5.59
N VAL A 80 -1.93 15.30 4.28
CA VAL A 80 -2.35 14.00 3.73
C VAL A 80 -1.30 12.92 3.97
N LEU A 81 -0.02 13.23 3.74
CA LEU A 81 1.08 12.28 3.98
C LEU A 81 1.15 11.90 5.46
N ASN A 82 1.07 12.86 6.37
CA ASN A 82 1.04 12.59 7.81
C ASN A 82 -0.19 11.76 8.21
N ALA A 83 -1.38 12.07 7.69
CA ALA A 83 -2.59 11.33 7.99
C ALA A 83 -2.47 9.83 7.65
N TYR A 84 -1.78 9.48 6.57
CA TYR A 84 -1.58 8.09 6.17
C TYR A 84 -0.37 7.41 6.83
N PHE A 85 0.78 8.09 6.90
CA PHE A 85 2.06 7.45 7.19
C PHE A 85 2.61 7.73 8.59
N ASN A 86 2.16 8.79 9.28
CA ASN A 86 2.60 9.06 10.64
C ASN A 86 1.90 8.07 11.61
N PRO A 87 2.62 7.25 12.38
CA PRO A 87 2.01 6.25 13.25
C PRO A 87 1.42 6.84 14.54
N LYS A 88 1.69 8.11 14.86
CA LYS A 88 1.18 8.79 16.06
C LYS A 88 0.08 9.80 15.73
N ALA A 89 0.30 10.60 14.69
CA ALA A 89 -0.63 11.64 14.27
C ALA A 89 -1.64 11.15 13.20
N GLY A 90 -1.37 10.01 12.57
CA GLY A 90 -2.17 9.42 11.51
C GLY A 90 -2.45 7.94 11.75
N ILE A 91 -2.76 7.21 10.67
CA ILE A 91 -3.15 5.79 10.73
C ILE A 91 -1.99 4.81 10.48
N GLY A 92 -0.77 5.31 10.29
CA GLY A 92 0.46 4.52 10.25
C GLY A 92 0.46 3.36 9.26
N TYR A 93 0.32 3.63 7.95
CA TYR A 93 0.44 2.62 6.91
C TYR A 93 1.77 1.85 6.98
N THR A 94 1.68 0.52 6.84
CA THR A 94 2.79 -0.43 7.01
C THR A 94 3.00 -1.35 5.79
N LEU A 95 2.05 -1.40 4.86
CA LEU A 95 2.17 -2.19 3.63
C LEU A 95 1.59 -1.41 2.45
N CYS A 96 2.44 -1.06 1.50
CA CYS A 96 2.06 -0.28 0.32
C CYS A 96 2.39 -1.00 -0.98
N ARG A 97 1.65 -0.64 -2.02
CA ARG A 97 1.82 -1.17 -3.37
C ARG A 97 2.27 -0.08 -4.34
N THR A 98 3.13 -0.42 -5.30
CA THR A 98 3.34 0.35 -6.52
C THR A 98 3.07 -0.53 -7.75
N HIS A 99 3.10 0.07 -8.94
CA HIS A 99 2.87 -0.61 -10.21
C HIS A 99 4.11 -0.60 -11.09
N ILE A 100 4.32 -1.68 -11.84
CA ILE A 100 5.36 -1.78 -12.86
C ILE A 100 4.69 -1.49 -14.20
N ASN A 101 5.22 -0.52 -14.96
CA ASN A 101 4.58 0.06 -16.16
C ASN A 101 3.31 0.83 -15.80
N SER A 102 2.52 1.25 -16.79
CA SER A 102 1.20 1.82 -16.54
C SER A 102 0.22 0.83 -15.90
N CYS A 103 -0.69 1.34 -15.10
CA CYS A 103 -1.93 0.67 -14.71
C CYS A 103 -3.17 1.42 -15.23
N ASP A 104 -4.36 0.93 -14.90
CA ASP A 104 -5.64 1.61 -15.19
C ASP A 104 -5.77 2.97 -14.47
N PHE A 105 -4.98 3.19 -13.42
CA PHE A 105 -4.84 4.48 -12.72
C PHE A 105 -3.58 5.26 -13.13
N SER A 106 -3.10 5.04 -14.36
CA SER A 106 -2.10 5.88 -15.02
C SER A 106 -2.74 6.90 -15.94
N LEU A 107 -2.00 7.96 -16.30
CA LEU A 107 -2.44 9.01 -17.22
C LEU A 107 -2.46 8.55 -18.69
N GLY A 108 -1.92 7.36 -18.96
CA GLY A 108 -1.91 6.71 -20.26
C GLY A 108 -1.18 5.37 -20.18
N ASN A 109 -1.20 4.61 -21.27
CA ASN A 109 -0.41 3.39 -21.36
C ASN A 109 1.06 3.75 -21.59
N TYR A 110 1.94 3.13 -20.83
CA TYR A 110 3.38 3.22 -21.02
C TYR A 110 4.02 1.96 -20.49
N SER A 111 5.17 1.60 -21.04
CA SER A 111 6.11 0.71 -20.38
C SER A 111 7.44 1.43 -20.18
N TYR A 112 8.36 0.81 -19.46
CA TYR A 112 9.73 1.29 -19.33
C TYR A 112 10.58 0.97 -20.55
N ASP A 113 10.10 0.13 -21.49
CA ASP A 113 10.77 -0.13 -22.76
C ASP A 113 9.76 -0.39 -23.89
N ASP A 114 9.45 0.69 -24.62
CA ASP A 114 8.53 0.64 -25.76
C ASP A 114 9.26 0.41 -27.11
N THR A 115 10.57 0.10 -27.09
CA THR A 115 11.35 -0.18 -28.32
C THR A 115 11.10 -1.62 -28.76
N ASP A 116 10.47 -1.78 -29.94
CA ASP A 116 10.12 -3.10 -30.47
C ASP A 116 11.37 -3.97 -30.70
N GLY A 117 11.38 -5.16 -30.11
CA GLY A 117 12.47 -6.12 -30.23
C GLY A 117 13.72 -5.84 -29.39
N ASP A 118 13.67 -4.90 -28.44
CA ASP A 118 14.79 -4.61 -27.53
C ASP A 118 14.96 -5.69 -26.45
N THR A 119 15.43 -6.88 -26.86
CA THR A 119 15.57 -8.02 -25.95
C THR A 119 16.71 -7.87 -24.95
N GLU A 120 17.64 -6.94 -25.20
CA GLU A 120 18.75 -6.60 -24.31
C GLU A 120 18.40 -5.44 -23.35
N LEU A 121 17.22 -4.83 -23.50
CA LEU A 121 16.68 -3.76 -22.67
C LEU A 121 17.59 -2.51 -22.68
N GLU A 122 18.20 -2.20 -23.82
CA GLU A 122 19.11 -1.05 -23.97
C GLU A 122 18.39 0.28 -23.73
N ASN A 123 17.12 0.37 -24.12
CA ASN A 123 16.29 1.57 -24.01
C ASN A 123 15.41 1.59 -22.75
N PHE A 124 15.53 0.59 -21.87
CA PHE A 124 14.77 0.55 -20.62
C PHE A 124 15.03 1.78 -19.73
N SER A 125 13.97 2.45 -19.31
CA SER A 125 14.04 3.60 -18.40
C SER A 125 12.81 3.73 -17.50
N ILE A 126 13.03 3.91 -16.20
CA ILE A 126 12.01 4.32 -15.23
C ILE A 126 11.86 5.84 -15.10
N GLY A 127 12.41 6.62 -16.05
CA GLY A 127 12.48 8.08 -15.95
C GLY A 127 11.13 8.80 -15.87
N ARG A 128 10.02 8.12 -16.17
CA ARG A 128 8.66 8.62 -15.89
C ARG A 128 8.35 8.57 -14.40
N ASP A 129 8.65 7.46 -13.75
CA ASP A 129 8.38 7.23 -12.32
C ASP A 129 9.30 8.08 -11.44
N GLU A 130 10.53 8.34 -11.88
CA GLU A 130 11.47 9.27 -11.22
C GLU A 130 10.91 10.69 -11.07
N LYS A 131 9.96 11.08 -11.92
CA LYS A 131 9.35 12.43 -11.90
C LYS A 131 8.14 12.53 -10.98
N SER A 132 7.51 11.42 -10.61
CA SER A 132 6.24 11.45 -9.87
C SER A 132 6.18 10.36 -8.78
N LEU A 133 6.11 9.09 -9.17
CA LEU A 133 5.91 7.96 -8.25
C LEU A 133 7.04 7.83 -7.22
N ILE A 134 8.30 7.92 -7.64
CA ILE A 134 9.44 7.77 -6.74
C ILE A 134 9.50 8.93 -5.73
N PRO A 135 9.39 10.21 -6.14
CA PRO A 135 9.23 11.31 -5.19
C PRO A 135 8.08 11.10 -4.20
N PHE A 136 6.90 10.70 -4.68
CA PHE A 136 5.75 10.44 -3.81
C PHE A 136 6.02 9.33 -2.77
N ILE A 137 6.63 8.22 -3.19
CA ILE A 137 7.02 7.13 -2.29
C ILE A 137 8.06 7.60 -1.26
N LYS A 138 9.05 8.39 -1.68
CA LYS A 138 10.09 8.94 -0.80
C LYS A 138 9.51 9.89 0.23
N ASP A 139 8.65 10.80 -0.18
CA ASP A 139 8.01 11.75 0.73
C ASP A 139 7.16 11.02 1.79
N ALA A 140 6.48 9.94 1.41
CA ALA A 140 5.78 9.07 2.37
C ALA A 140 6.73 8.33 3.34
N ALA A 141 7.92 7.96 2.88
CA ALA A 141 8.94 7.33 3.71
C ALA A 141 9.64 8.31 4.66
N ASP A 142 9.70 9.60 4.28
CA ASP A 142 10.31 10.67 5.07
C ASP A 142 9.38 11.23 6.17
N VAL A 143 8.09 10.88 6.16
CA VAL A 143 7.16 11.19 7.26
C VAL A 143 7.68 10.62 8.58
N GLU A 144 7.62 11.41 9.65
CA GLU A 144 8.15 11.02 10.96
C GLU A 144 7.57 9.67 11.44
N GLY A 145 8.47 8.72 11.70
CA GLY A 145 8.11 7.39 12.20
C GLY A 145 7.54 6.43 11.14
N SER A 146 7.40 6.86 9.88
CA SER A 146 6.91 6.04 8.78
C SER A 146 7.80 4.82 8.56
N ARG A 147 7.17 3.64 8.48
CA ARG A 147 7.84 2.36 8.21
C ARG A 147 6.88 1.43 7.47
N PHE A 148 7.03 1.33 6.15
CA PHE A 148 6.21 0.44 5.34
C PHE A 148 7.03 -0.49 4.45
N LYS A 149 6.47 -1.67 4.19
CA LYS A 149 6.92 -2.56 3.13
C LYS A 149 6.33 -2.08 1.81
N LEU A 150 7.14 -2.04 0.76
CA LEU A 150 6.69 -1.75 -0.60
C LEU A 150 6.76 -3.02 -1.45
N PHE A 151 5.68 -3.34 -2.16
CA PHE A 151 5.70 -4.35 -3.21
C PHE A 151 5.22 -3.75 -4.53
N ALA A 152 5.70 -4.30 -5.64
CA ALA A 152 5.33 -3.86 -6.98
C ALA A 152 4.64 -4.99 -7.74
N SER A 153 3.66 -4.66 -8.59
CA SER A 153 3.11 -5.64 -9.53
C SER A 153 2.85 -5.06 -10.92
N PRO A 154 3.16 -5.83 -11.99
CA PRO A 154 2.88 -5.40 -13.36
C PRO A 154 1.43 -5.64 -13.75
N TRP A 155 0.85 -4.75 -14.56
CA TRP A 155 -0.44 -4.98 -15.23
C TRP A 155 -0.27 -5.70 -16.57
N SER A 156 0.72 -5.28 -17.34
CA SER A 156 1.01 -5.84 -18.66
C SER A 156 2.51 -5.70 -19.00
N PRO A 157 3.09 -6.70 -19.68
CA PRO A 157 4.35 -6.52 -20.41
C PRO A 157 4.22 -5.44 -21.51
N PRO A 158 5.35 -4.91 -22.02
CA PRO A 158 5.39 -4.08 -23.22
C PRO A 158 4.62 -4.69 -24.40
N ALA A 159 4.05 -3.84 -25.24
CA ALA A 159 3.17 -4.24 -26.33
C ALA A 159 3.85 -5.25 -27.29
N TRP A 160 5.12 -5.01 -27.64
CA TRP A 160 5.89 -5.86 -28.54
C TRP A 160 6.12 -7.29 -28.01
N MET A 161 6.15 -7.44 -26.68
CA MET A 161 6.30 -8.75 -26.03
C MET A 161 5.01 -9.59 -26.06
N LYS A 162 3.87 -9.01 -26.46
CA LYS A 162 2.55 -9.66 -26.36
C LYS A 162 2.04 -10.19 -27.69
N THR A 163 1.30 -11.28 -27.63
CA THR A 163 0.72 -11.95 -28.82
C THR A 163 -0.27 -11.06 -29.60
N ASN A 164 -0.87 -10.06 -28.96
CA ASN A 164 -1.81 -9.12 -29.58
C ASN A 164 -1.17 -7.77 -29.90
N GLY A 165 0.13 -7.57 -29.64
CA GLY A 165 0.81 -6.30 -29.90
C GLY A 165 0.26 -5.12 -29.09
N MET A 166 -0.46 -5.36 -27.99
CA MET A 166 -1.13 -4.33 -27.21
C MET A 166 -1.02 -4.60 -25.72
N MET A 167 -0.78 -3.56 -24.92
CA MET A 167 -0.85 -3.67 -23.46
C MET A 167 -2.27 -3.96 -22.96
N ASN A 168 -3.28 -3.51 -23.72
CA ASN A 168 -4.70 -3.69 -23.39
C ASN A 168 -5.34 -4.89 -24.09
N TYR A 169 -6.60 -5.17 -23.71
CA TYR A 169 -7.49 -6.14 -24.37
C TYR A 169 -6.99 -7.60 -24.33
N GLY A 170 -6.25 -7.96 -23.27
CA GLY A 170 -5.76 -9.32 -23.06
C GLY A 170 -4.46 -9.61 -23.79
N GLY A 171 -4.37 -10.78 -24.44
CA GLY A 171 -3.12 -11.31 -25.00
C GLY A 171 -2.27 -12.07 -23.97
N LYS A 172 -1.22 -12.72 -24.45
CA LYS A 172 -0.27 -13.47 -23.62
C LYS A 172 1.14 -12.95 -23.89
N LEU A 173 2.03 -13.09 -22.90
CA LEU A 173 3.46 -12.94 -23.13
C LEU A 173 3.90 -14.02 -24.14
N LYS A 174 4.58 -13.63 -25.22
CA LYS A 174 5.13 -14.59 -26.18
C LYS A 174 6.28 -15.36 -25.49
N GLY A 175 6.35 -16.66 -25.75
CA GLY A 175 7.35 -17.55 -25.11
C GLY A 175 8.80 -17.10 -25.31
N GLU A 176 9.09 -16.56 -26.49
CA GLU A 176 10.42 -16.03 -26.86
C GLU A 176 10.90 -14.86 -25.99
N TYR A 177 9.99 -14.16 -25.29
CA TYR A 177 10.32 -13.01 -24.43
C TYR A 177 10.26 -13.33 -22.93
N TYR A 178 10.15 -14.59 -22.52
CA TYR A 178 10.08 -14.94 -21.09
C TYR A 178 11.35 -14.53 -20.33
N GLU A 179 12.53 -14.77 -20.92
CA GLU A 179 13.80 -14.37 -20.32
C GLU A 179 13.93 -12.84 -20.26
N THR A 180 13.59 -12.16 -21.36
CA THR A 180 13.61 -10.70 -21.42
C THR A 180 12.69 -10.07 -20.38
N TRP A 181 11.47 -10.61 -20.21
CA TRP A 181 10.53 -10.14 -19.19
C TRP A 181 11.04 -10.38 -17.77
N ALA A 182 11.71 -11.50 -17.50
CA ALA A 182 12.36 -11.73 -16.21
C ALA A 182 13.48 -10.71 -15.94
N LYS A 183 14.34 -10.43 -16.94
CA LYS A 183 15.39 -9.40 -16.86
C LYS A 183 14.80 -8.01 -16.66
N TYR A 184 13.67 -7.71 -17.31
CA TYR A 184 12.94 -6.46 -17.20
C TYR A 184 12.50 -6.17 -15.77
N ILE A 185 11.86 -7.15 -15.12
CA ILE A 185 11.45 -7.02 -13.71
C ILE A 185 12.67 -6.88 -12.78
N ALA A 186 13.75 -7.62 -13.03
CA ALA A 186 14.98 -7.48 -12.26
C ALA A 186 15.64 -6.10 -12.45
N LYS A 187 15.61 -5.53 -13.66
CA LYS A 187 16.13 -4.20 -13.97
C LYS A 187 15.28 -3.12 -13.28
N TYR A 188 13.96 -3.24 -13.28
CA TYR A 188 13.06 -2.39 -12.51
C TYR A 188 13.41 -2.39 -11.01
N ILE A 189 13.59 -3.57 -10.38
CA ILE A 189 13.92 -3.67 -8.95
C ILE A 189 15.28 -3.04 -8.60
N LYS A 190 16.24 -3.07 -9.53
CA LYS A 190 17.58 -2.51 -9.34
C LYS A 190 17.67 -0.99 -9.57
N SER A 191 16.72 -0.43 -10.29
CA SER A 191 16.68 0.99 -10.63
C SER A 191 16.25 1.82 -9.43
#